data_AF-A0A8C9M083-F1
#
_entry.id   AF-A0A8C9M083-F1
#
_cell.length_a   1.000
_cell.length_b   1.000
_cell.length_c   1.000
_cell.angle_alpha   90.00
_cell.angle_beta   90.00
_cell.angle_gamma   90.00
#
_symmetry.space_group_name_H-M   'P 1'
#
loop_
_entity.id
_entity.type
_entity.pdbx_description
1 polymer ?
#
loop_
_entity_poly.entity_id
_entity_poly.type
_entity_poly.pdbx_seq_one_letter_code
_entity_poly.pdbx_strand_id
1 'polypeptide(L)'
;MVTSYGAQKSMLADNQPIKNRKPHLRSSSIQCYLCLLLNSHFLTEAGIHVFILGCFSAGLPKTEANWVNVISDLKKIEDLIQSMHIDATLYTESDVHPSCKVTAMKCFLLELQVISHESGDTDIHDTVENLIILANNILSSNGNITESGCKECEELEEKNIKEFLQSFVHIVQMFINTS
;
A
#
# COMPACT_ATOMS: atom_id res chain seq x y z
N MET A 1 47.25 -52.92 36.29
CA MET A 1 48.56 -52.94 35.60
C MET A 1 48.47 -53.84 34.37
N VAL A 2 49.19 -53.63 33.25
CA VAL A 2 49.70 -52.39 32.63
C VAL A 2 50.29 -52.75 31.24
N THR A 3 49.69 -52.27 30.14
CA THR A 3 50.32 -52.07 28.80
C THR A 3 50.92 -53.33 28.09
N SER A 4 51.50 -53.32 26.87
CA SER A 4 51.79 -52.25 25.87
C SER A 4 51.98 -52.84 24.43
N TYR A 5 51.69 -52.03 23.39
CA TYR A 5 52.27 -51.93 22.00
C TYR A 5 52.70 -53.19 21.19
N GLY A 6 52.57 -53.25 19.85
CA GLY A 6 52.16 -52.30 18.78
C GLY A 6 51.71 -53.10 17.53
N ALA A 7 51.99 -52.82 16.24
CA ALA A 7 52.44 -51.68 15.39
C ALA A 7 52.55 -52.21 13.92
N GLN A 8 52.49 -51.49 12.77
CA GLN A 8 52.03 -50.16 12.33
C GLN A 8 52.07 -50.13 10.76
N LYS A 9 51.40 -49.15 10.09
CA LYS A 9 51.35 -48.85 8.61
C LYS A 9 50.46 -49.76 7.73
N SER A 10 49.83 -49.30 6.64
CA SER A 10 49.48 -47.90 6.22
C SER A 10 48.52 -47.83 5.01
N MET A 11 47.58 -46.88 5.07
CA MET A 11 47.17 -45.96 3.97
C MET A 11 46.75 -46.51 2.59
N LEU A 12 45.45 -46.43 2.30
CA LEU A 12 44.94 -45.56 1.23
C LEU A 12 43.52 -45.08 1.59
N ALA A 13 43.02 -44.04 0.93
CA ALA A 13 41.68 -43.50 1.12
C ALA A 13 40.92 -43.46 -0.21
N ASP A 14 39.59 -43.53 -0.14
CA ASP A 14 38.72 -42.94 -1.17
C ASP A 14 37.49 -42.30 -0.50
N ASN A 15 36.98 -41.22 -1.09
CA ASN A 15 35.92 -40.38 -0.56
C ASN A 15 34.76 -40.30 -1.56
N GLN A 16 33.60 -40.88 -1.24
CA GLN A 16 32.35 -40.58 -1.94
C GLN A 16 31.19 -40.26 -0.98
N PRO A 17 30.26 -39.37 -1.39
CA PRO A 17 29.54 -38.52 -0.44
C PRO A 17 28.23 -39.10 0.08
N ILE A 18 27.85 -38.68 1.29
CA ILE A 18 26.51 -38.90 1.86
C ILE A 18 25.48 -38.17 0.97
N LYS A 19 24.77 -38.94 0.14
CA LYS A 19 23.78 -38.43 -0.80
C LYS A 19 22.49 -38.05 -0.06
N ASN A 20 22.47 -36.82 0.49
CA ASN A 20 21.32 -36.24 1.20
C ASN A 20 20.02 -36.35 0.39
N ARG A 21 19.19 -37.33 0.74
CA ARG A 21 17.93 -37.62 0.06
C ARG A 21 16.86 -36.66 0.56
N LYS A 22 16.70 -35.51 -0.12
CA LYS A 22 15.60 -34.56 0.16
C LYS A 22 14.26 -35.33 0.20
N PRO A 23 13.43 -35.16 1.24
CA PRO A 23 12.14 -35.83 1.30
C PRO A 23 11.22 -35.28 0.21
N HIS A 24 10.80 -36.13 -0.73
CA HIS A 24 9.89 -35.74 -1.82
C HIS A 24 8.43 -35.69 -1.31
N LEU A 25 8.16 -34.78 -0.37
CA LEU A 25 6.85 -34.55 0.24
C LEU A 25 6.34 -33.15 -0.10
N ARG A 26 5.87 -32.96 -1.35
CA ARG A 26 4.94 -31.90 -1.81
C ARG A 26 4.74 -32.00 -3.33
N SER A 27 3.76 -32.81 -3.75
CA SER A 27 3.11 -32.72 -5.06
C SER A 27 1.74 -33.42 -5.01
N SER A 28 1.74 -34.74 -4.80
CA SER A 28 0.53 -35.58 -4.79
C SER A 28 -0.52 -35.13 -3.77
N SER A 29 -0.12 -34.55 -2.63
CA SER A 29 -1.06 -33.98 -1.65
C SER A 29 -1.92 -32.86 -2.26
N ILE A 30 -1.31 -31.94 -3.02
CA ILE A 30 -2.03 -30.82 -3.67
C ILE A 30 -2.96 -31.37 -4.76
N GLN A 31 -2.49 -32.35 -5.53
CA GLN A 31 -3.32 -33.02 -6.55
C GLN A 31 -4.52 -33.74 -5.92
N CYS A 32 -4.34 -34.43 -4.80
CA CYS A 32 -5.45 -35.06 -4.06
C CYS A 32 -6.45 -34.03 -3.52
N TYR A 33 -5.98 -32.90 -2.98
CA TYR A 33 -6.87 -31.82 -2.51
C TYR A 33 -7.67 -31.19 -3.66
N LEU A 34 -7.03 -30.87 -4.81
CA LEU A 34 -7.77 -30.41 -5.99
C LEU A 34 -8.77 -31.46 -6.48
N CYS A 35 -8.37 -32.72 -6.54
CA CYS A 35 -9.23 -33.80 -7.01
C CYS A 35 -10.44 -34.01 -6.08
N LEU A 36 -10.27 -33.90 -4.76
CA LEU A 36 -11.36 -33.97 -3.78
C LEU A 36 -12.31 -32.77 -3.88
N LEU A 37 -11.78 -31.55 -4.06
CA LEU A 37 -12.61 -30.36 -4.29
C LEU A 37 -13.46 -30.53 -5.56
N LEU A 38 -12.85 -30.96 -6.67
CA LEU A 38 -13.51 -31.14 -7.97
C LEU A 38 -14.48 -32.33 -8.03
N ASN A 39 -14.30 -33.39 -7.24
CA ASN A 39 -15.21 -34.54 -7.20
C ASN A 39 -16.27 -34.45 -6.10
N SER A 40 -16.21 -33.44 -5.23
CA SER A 40 -17.27 -33.17 -4.25
C SER A 40 -18.46 -32.43 -4.90
N HIS A 41 -19.61 -32.41 -4.22
CA HIS A 41 -20.80 -31.64 -4.64
C HIS A 41 -20.60 -30.10 -4.67
N PHE A 42 -19.36 -29.63 -4.49
CA PHE A 42 -18.96 -28.24 -4.67
C PHE A 42 -19.07 -27.76 -6.14
N LEU A 43 -19.14 -28.66 -7.12
CA LEU A 43 -19.50 -28.34 -8.52
C LEU A 43 -21.02 -28.13 -8.75
N THR A 44 -21.75 -27.62 -7.75
CA THR A 44 -23.03 -26.95 -8.00
C THR A 44 -22.77 -25.55 -8.56
N GLU A 45 -23.73 -24.99 -9.30
CA GLU A 45 -23.64 -23.63 -9.88
C GLU A 45 -23.21 -22.59 -8.83
N ALA A 46 -23.86 -22.57 -7.66
CA ALA A 46 -23.50 -21.71 -6.54
C ALA A 46 -22.07 -21.98 -5.99
N GLY A 47 -21.65 -23.25 -5.91
CA GLY A 47 -20.30 -23.60 -5.46
C GLY A 47 -19.20 -23.19 -6.44
N ILE A 48 -19.47 -23.28 -7.75
CA ILE A 48 -18.61 -22.75 -8.81
C ILE A 48 -18.50 -21.23 -8.71
N HIS A 49 -19.61 -20.52 -8.49
CA HIS A 49 -19.58 -19.06 -8.26
C HIS A 49 -18.77 -18.69 -7.02
N VAL A 50 -18.97 -19.36 -5.88
CA VAL A 50 -18.19 -19.13 -4.66
C VAL A 50 -16.70 -19.43 -4.86
N PHE A 51 -16.36 -20.49 -5.61
CA PHE A 51 -14.97 -20.82 -5.95
C PHE A 51 -14.32 -19.73 -6.82
N ILE A 52 -15.00 -19.30 -7.89
CA ILE A 52 -14.52 -18.23 -8.77
C ILE A 52 -14.35 -16.93 -7.98
N LEU A 53 -15.33 -16.54 -7.15
CA LEU A 53 -15.26 -15.33 -6.34
C LEU A 53 -14.12 -15.41 -5.31
N GLY A 54 -13.89 -16.58 -4.70
CA GLY A 54 -12.76 -16.84 -3.82
C GLY A 54 -11.42 -16.72 -4.55
N CYS A 55 -11.28 -17.34 -5.73
CA CYS A 55 -10.09 -17.23 -6.57
C CYS A 55 -9.82 -15.80 -7.05
N PHE A 56 -10.86 -15.02 -7.37
CA PHE A 56 -10.73 -13.59 -7.64
C PHE A 56 -10.25 -12.83 -6.39
N SER A 57 -10.89 -13.02 -5.22
CA SER A 57 -10.49 -12.32 -3.98
C SER A 57 -9.07 -12.63 -3.51
N ALA A 58 -8.55 -13.83 -3.82
CA ALA A 58 -7.18 -14.24 -3.50
C ALA A 58 -6.17 -13.90 -4.61
N GLY A 59 -6.65 -13.69 -5.85
CA GLY A 59 -5.84 -13.36 -7.03
C GLY A 59 -5.78 -11.87 -7.37
N LEU A 60 -6.67 -11.05 -6.81
CA LEU A 60 -6.58 -9.60 -6.86
C LEU A 60 -5.25 -9.17 -6.20
N PRO A 61 -4.42 -8.34 -6.87
CA PRO A 61 -3.27 -7.76 -6.20
C PRO A 61 -3.75 -6.90 -5.04
N LYS A 62 -3.09 -7.01 -3.89
CA LYS A 62 -3.26 -6.03 -2.83
C LYS A 62 -2.60 -4.73 -3.29
N THR A 63 -3.40 -3.83 -3.86
CA THR A 63 -3.00 -2.44 -4.08
C THR A 63 -2.87 -1.78 -2.71
N GLU A 64 -1.69 -1.89 -2.12
CA GLU A 64 -1.36 -1.27 -0.85
C GLU A 64 -1.42 0.26 -1.04
N ALA A 65 -2.28 0.92 -0.25
CA ALA A 65 -2.42 2.36 -0.32
C ALA A 65 -1.10 3.01 0.12
N ASN A 66 -0.53 3.84 -0.75
CA ASN A 66 0.82 4.37 -0.58
C ASN A 66 0.83 5.86 -0.95
N TRP A 67 1.47 6.68 -0.12
CA TRP A 67 1.71 8.10 -0.35
C TRP A 67 2.42 8.42 -1.67
N VAL A 68 3.19 7.48 -2.22
CA VAL A 68 3.78 7.60 -3.57
C VAL A 68 2.69 7.71 -4.66
N ASN A 69 1.58 6.99 -4.51
CA ASN A 69 0.44 7.08 -5.43
C ASN A 69 -0.25 8.44 -5.28
N VAL A 70 -0.46 8.90 -4.05
CA VAL A 70 -1.00 10.25 -3.75
C VAL A 70 -0.17 11.35 -4.43
N ILE A 71 1.17 11.26 -4.43
CA ILE A 71 2.04 12.21 -5.17
C ILE A 71 1.86 12.08 -6.69
N SER A 72 1.56 10.90 -7.21
CA SER A 72 1.27 10.70 -8.63
C SER A 72 -0.06 11.34 -9.02
N ASP A 73 -1.08 11.20 -8.19
CA ASP A 73 -2.42 11.75 -8.42
C ASP A 73 -2.42 13.28 -8.29
N LEU A 74 -1.70 13.85 -7.32
CA LEU A 74 -1.49 15.30 -7.20
C LEU A 74 -0.86 15.90 -8.47
N LYS A 75 0.11 15.21 -9.09
CA LYS A 75 0.73 15.65 -10.34
C LYS A 75 -0.21 15.52 -11.54
N LYS A 76 -1.00 14.44 -11.61
CA LYS A 76 -2.03 14.31 -12.65
C LYS A 76 -3.05 15.47 -12.56
N ILE A 77 -3.42 15.88 -11.34
CA ILE A 77 -4.28 17.05 -11.12
C ILE A 77 -3.57 18.34 -11.57
N GLU A 78 -2.30 18.55 -11.19
CA GLU A 78 -1.49 19.72 -11.63
C GLU A 78 -1.38 19.81 -13.17
N ASP A 79 -1.23 18.68 -13.87
CA ASP A 79 -1.16 18.64 -15.34
C ASP A 79 -2.52 18.88 -16.02
N LEU A 80 -3.63 18.41 -15.44
CA LEU A 80 -4.98 18.65 -15.98
C LEU A 80 -5.39 20.13 -15.86
N ILE A 81 -5.22 20.74 -14.67
CA ILE A 81 -5.66 22.12 -14.40
C ILE A 81 -4.85 23.18 -15.16
N GLN A 82 -3.66 22.86 -15.70
CA GLN A 82 -2.89 23.79 -16.55
C GLN A 82 -3.67 24.29 -17.78
N SER A 83 -4.67 23.53 -18.23
CA SER A 83 -5.55 23.88 -19.36
C SER A 83 -6.79 24.69 -18.95
N MET A 84 -7.04 24.83 -17.65
CA MET A 84 -8.27 25.36 -17.07
C MET A 84 -8.03 26.75 -16.45
N HIS A 85 -9.12 27.45 -16.11
CA HIS A 85 -9.06 28.66 -15.29
C HIS A 85 -9.98 28.43 -14.09
N ILE A 86 -9.36 28.08 -12.96
CA ILE A 86 -9.99 27.93 -11.66
C ILE A 86 -9.32 28.98 -10.76
N ASP A 87 -10.08 29.95 -10.27
CA ASP A 87 -9.59 31.12 -9.54
C ASP A 87 -9.77 31.05 -8.02
N ALA A 88 -10.17 29.88 -7.49
CA ALA A 88 -10.21 29.60 -6.06
C ALA A 88 -8.89 29.88 -5.32
N THR A 89 -9.07 30.41 -4.11
CA THR A 89 -8.08 30.41 -3.04
C THR A 89 -8.46 29.35 -2.01
N LEU A 90 -7.48 28.57 -1.55
CA LEU A 90 -7.67 27.34 -0.77
C LEU A 90 -6.88 27.37 0.53
N TYR A 91 -7.47 26.85 1.61
CA TYR A 91 -6.87 26.82 2.94
C TYR A 91 -5.60 25.95 2.98
N THR A 92 -4.44 26.60 3.06
CA THR A 92 -3.14 25.98 2.85
C THR A 92 -2.23 26.14 4.07
N GLU A 93 -1.93 25.04 4.78
CA GLU A 93 -0.87 25.04 5.79
C GLU A 93 0.49 24.83 5.12
N SER A 94 1.38 25.83 5.21
CA SER A 94 2.70 25.80 4.58
C SER A 94 3.83 25.44 5.56
N ASP A 95 3.61 25.57 6.88
CA ASP A 95 4.58 25.19 7.92
C ASP A 95 3.95 24.18 8.90
N VAL A 96 3.70 22.97 8.37
CA VAL A 96 2.96 21.91 9.08
C VAL A 96 3.76 21.44 10.30
N HIS A 97 3.33 21.82 11.50
CA HIS A 97 3.93 21.30 12.72
C HIS A 97 3.71 19.78 12.85
N PRO A 98 4.73 18.95 13.17
CA PRO A 98 4.61 17.49 13.14
C PRO A 98 3.55 16.85 14.04
N SER A 99 3.05 17.59 15.06
CA SER A 99 1.95 17.15 15.94
C SER A 99 0.55 17.47 15.42
N CYS A 100 0.45 18.11 14.26
CA CYS A 100 -0.80 18.53 13.61
C CYS A 100 -0.89 18.04 12.15
N LYS A 101 -0.04 17.08 11.77
CA LYS A 101 0.07 16.62 10.38
C LYS A 101 -1.15 15.83 9.91
N VAL A 102 -1.87 15.16 10.81
CA VAL A 102 -3.12 14.44 10.47
C VAL A 102 -4.27 15.43 10.27
N THR A 103 -4.32 16.50 11.07
CA THR A 103 -5.31 17.57 10.98
C THR A 103 -5.09 18.39 9.71
N ALA A 104 -3.85 18.85 9.46
CA ALA A 104 -3.51 19.56 8.23
C ALA A 104 -3.77 18.69 6.97
N MET A 105 -3.45 17.39 6.99
CA MET A 105 -3.77 16.47 5.89
C MET A 105 -5.27 16.37 5.62
N LYS A 106 -6.13 16.42 6.65
CA LYS A 106 -7.59 16.45 6.45
C LYS A 106 -8.04 17.75 5.79
N CYS A 107 -7.48 18.91 6.16
CA CYS A 107 -7.76 20.17 5.46
C CYS A 107 -7.36 20.08 3.97
N PHE A 108 -6.15 19.61 3.66
CA PHE A 108 -5.73 19.38 2.27
C PHE A 108 -6.68 18.44 1.49
N LEU A 109 -7.23 17.40 2.14
CA LEU A 109 -8.20 16.49 1.51
C LEU A 109 -9.60 17.09 1.31
N LEU A 110 -10.01 18.06 2.15
CA LEU A 110 -11.27 18.81 2.00
C LEU A 110 -11.16 19.85 0.89
N GLU A 111 -10.11 20.67 0.90
CA GLU A 111 -9.87 21.72 -0.09
C GLU A 111 -9.67 21.15 -1.52
N LEU A 112 -9.14 19.92 -1.62
CA LEU A 112 -9.06 19.20 -2.90
C LEU A 112 -10.44 18.93 -3.52
N GLN A 113 -11.51 18.84 -2.70
CA GLN A 113 -12.88 18.69 -3.19
C GLN A 113 -13.39 19.98 -3.85
N VAL A 114 -12.89 21.16 -3.45
CA VAL A 114 -13.18 22.44 -4.13
C VAL A 114 -12.64 22.42 -5.55
N ILE A 115 -11.39 21.97 -5.76
CA ILE A 115 -10.80 21.78 -7.10
C ILE A 115 -11.64 20.80 -7.93
N SER A 116 -12.10 19.68 -7.36
CA SER A 116 -13.01 18.77 -8.07
C SER A 116 -14.37 19.38 -8.40
N HIS A 117 -14.89 20.28 -7.55
CA HIS A 117 -16.21 20.89 -7.75
C HIS A 117 -16.16 21.99 -8.82
N GLU A 118 -15.17 22.87 -8.75
CA GLU A 118 -15.05 24.03 -9.64
C GLU A 118 -14.50 23.68 -11.03
N SER A 119 -13.67 22.65 -11.14
CA SER A 119 -13.21 22.18 -12.45
C SER A 119 -14.36 21.68 -13.34
N GLY A 120 -15.37 21.05 -12.75
CA GLY A 120 -16.47 20.42 -13.50
C GLY A 120 -16.04 19.27 -14.42
N ASP A 121 -14.81 18.77 -14.26
CA ASP A 121 -14.18 17.78 -15.14
C ASP A 121 -14.17 16.37 -14.52
N THR A 122 -14.45 15.35 -15.34
CA THR A 122 -14.55 13.96 -14.88
C THR A 122 -13.20 13.33 -14.58
N ASP A 123 -12.16 13.66 -15.35
CA ASP A 123 -10.83 13.08 -15.15
C ASP A 123 -10.18 13.65 -13.87
N ILE A 124 -10.45 14.92 -13.53
CA ILE A 124 -10.11 15.51 -12.24
C ILE A 124 -10.94 14.88 -11.12
N HIS A 125 -12.26 14.78 -11.27
CA HIS A 125 -13.13 14.19 -10.24
C HIS A 125 -12.71 12.77 -9.85
N ASP A 126 -12.55 11.88 -10.83
CA ASP A 126 -12.10 10.50 -10.61
C ASP A 126 -10.71 10.46 -9.95
N THR A 127 -9.81 11.39 -10.29
CA THR A 127 -8.47 11.45 -9.66
C THR A 127 -8.54 11.92 -8.21
N VAL A 128 -9.38 12.90 -7.92
CA VAL A 128 -9.60 13.41 -6.55
C VAL A 128 -10.27 12.36 -5.67
N GLU A 129 -11.27 11.63 -6.17
CA GLU A 129 -11.90 10.54 -5.41
C GLU A 129 -10.89 9.43 -5.09
N ASN A 130 -10.12 8.97 -6.09
CA ASN A 130 -9.10 7.94 -5.87
C ASN A 130 -8.02 8.38 -4.87
N LEU A 131 -7.54 9.64 -4.96
CA LEU A 131 -6.59 10.20 -4.00
C LEU A 131 -7.16 10.23 -2.58
N ILE A 132 -8.40 10.68 -2.40
CA ILE A 132 -9.08 10.74 -1.10
C ILE A 132 -9.29 9.34 -0.52
N ILE A 133 -9.63 8.34 -1.34
CA ILE A 133 -9.73 6.94 -0.92
C ILE A 133 -8.36 6.41 -0.47
N LEU A 134 -7.29 6.65 -1.25
CA LEU A 134 -5.94 6.23 -0.89
C LEU A 134 -5.48 6.86 0.43
N ALA A 135 -5.61 8.19 0.57
CA ALA A 135 -5.17 8.90 1.77
C ALA A 135 -5.95 8.45 3.03
N ASN A 136 -7.27 8.29 2.96
CA ASN A 136 -8.07 7.82 4.09
C ASN A 136 -7.72 6.37 4.52
N ASN A 137 -7.42 5.49 3.56
CA ASN A 137 -6.96 4.13 3.86
C ASN A 137 -5.61 4.12 4.62
N ILE A 138 -4.70 5.05 4.30
CA ILE A 138 -3.40 5.16 5.00
C ILE A 138 -3.57 5.85 6.36
N LEU A 139 -4.36 6.92 6.44
CA LEU A 139 -4.59 7.64 7.71
C LEU A 139 -5.28 6.74 8.75
N SER A 140 -6.23 5.89 8.33
CA SER A 140 -6.91 4.95 9.24
C SER A 140 -6.05 3.76 9.66
N SER A 141 -5.07 3.32 8.85
CA SER A 141 -4.15 2.23 9.23
C SER A 141 -3.17 2.63 10.35
N ASN A 142 -2.88 3.93 10.49
CA ASN A 142 -2.03 4.48 11.55
C ASN A 142 -2.70 4.52 12.94
N GLY A 143 -3.96 4.07 13.06
CA GLY A 143 -4.71 4.04 14.31
C GLY A 143 -5.35 5.39 14.66
N ASN A 144 -6.01 5.44 15.82
CA ASN A 144 -6.80 6.62 16.22
C ASN A 144 -5.91 7.70 16.86
N ILE A 145 -5.26 8.50 16.02
CA ILE A 145 -4.40 9.62 16.43
C ILE A 145 -5.28 10.82 16.82
N THR A 146 -5.31 11.16 18.11
CA THR A 146 -5.84 12.43 18.61
C THR A 146 -4.73 13.48 18.69
N GLU A 147 -4.74 14.42 17.75
CA GLU A 147 -3.96 15.67 17.82
C GLU A 147 -4.73 16.72 18.66
N SER A 148 -4.06 17.76 19.16
CA SER A 148 -4.68 18.76 20.06
C SER A 148 -3.96 20.10 20.01
N GLY A 149 -4.71 21.21 19.99
CA GLY A 149 -4.13 22.56 19.87
C GLY A 149 -3.65 22.89 18.45
N CYS A 150 -4.17 22.15 17.46
CA CYS A 150 -4.03 22.46 16.05
C CYS A 150 -5.08 23.50 15.64
N LYS A 151 -4.81 24.23 14.57
CA LYS A 151 -5.77 25.13 13.91
C LYS A 151 -6.90 24.32 13.27
N GLU A 152 -8.09 24.91 13.19
CA GLU A 152 -9.12 24.48 12.24
C GLU A 152 -8.73 24.91 10.80
N CYS A 153 -9.39 24.35 9.77
CA CYS A 153 -8.98 24.57 8.38
C CYS A 153 -9.17 26.04 7.94
N GLU A 154 -10.25 26.67 8.39
CA GLU A 154 -10.61 28.06 8.10
C GLU A 154 -9.73 29.10 8.83
N GLU A 155 -8.80 28.66 9.69
CA GLU A 155 -7.74 29.49 10.30
C GLU A 155 -6.42 29.47 9.50
N LEU A 156 -6.36 28.76 8.37
CA LEU A 156 -5.17 28.66 7.52
C LEU A 156 -5.05 29.84 6.54
N GLU A 157 -3.87 30.00 5.94
CA GLU A 157 -3.63 30.99 4.90
C GLU A 157 -4.24 30.51 3.57
N GLU A 158 -5.16 31.28 3.00
CA GLU A 158 -5.73 31.04 1.68
C GLU A 158 -4.69 31.28 0.57
N LYS A 159 -4.48 30.31 -0.33
CA LYS A 159 -3.51 30.40 -1.45
C LYS A 159 -4.08 29.90 -2.76
N ASN A 160 -3.48 30.34 -3.87
CA ASN A 160 -3.83 29.80 -5.18
C ASN A 160 -3.48 28.31 -5.29
N ILE A 161 -4.16 27.62 -6.21
CA ILE A 161 -4.09 26.16 -6.39
C ILE A 161 -2.65 25.64 -6.57
N LYS A 162 -1.74 26.42 -7.17
CA LYS A 162 -0.35 26.00 -7.36
C LYS A 162 0.42 25.93 -6.03
N GLU A 163 0.29 26.95 -5.19
CA GLU A 163 0.91 26.96 -3.86
C GLU A 163 0.26 25.94 -2.92
N PHE A 164 -1.04 25.72 -3.06
CA PHE A 164 -1.78 24.66 -2.40
C PHE A 164 -1.24 23.26 -2.76
N LEU A 165 -1.20 22.90 -4.06
CA LEU A 165 -0.70 21.60 -4.53
C LEU A 165 0.77 21.39 -4.16
N GLN A 166 1.61 22.43 -4.25
CA GLN A 166 3.00 22.34 -3.81
C GLN A 166 3.10 22.03 -2.30
N SER A 167 2.30 22.70 -1.47
CA SER A 167 2.25 22.45 -0.03
C SER A 167 1.68 21.07 0.31
N PHE A 168 0.70 20.58 -0.48
CA PHE A 168 0.15 19.23 -0.38
C PHE A 168 1.24 18.17 -0.67
N VAL A 169 2.05 18.36 -1.71
CA VAL A 169 3.20 17.48 -1.98
C VAL A 169 4.21 17.50 -0.81
N HIS A 170 4.47 18.65 -0.18
CA HIS A 170 5.35 18.72 1.00
C HIS A 170 4.80 17.94 2.20
N ILE A 171 3.53 18.09 2.57
CA ILE A 171 2.96 17.33 3.71
C ILE A 171 2.93 15.83 3.43
N VAL A 172 2.63 15.39 2.20
CA VAL A 172 2.70 13.96 1.82
C VAL A 172 4.11 13.42 1.96
N GLN A 173 5.14 14.20 1.63
CA GLN A 173 6.55 13.83 1.89
C GLN A 173 6.87 13.69 3.39
N MET A 174 6.26 14.50 4.27
CA MET A 174 6.42 14.32 5.72
C MET A 174 5.88 12.96 6.20
N PHE A 175 4.78 12.48 5.61
CA PHE A 175 4.27 11.14 5.91
C PHE A 175 5.18 10.04 5.36
N ILE A 176 5.67 10.15 4.12
CA ILE A 176 6.65 9.20 3.54
C ILE A 176 7.90 9.10 4.43
N ASN A 177 8.45 10.23 4.86
CA ASN A 177 9.67 10.29 5.68
C ASN A 177 9.47 9.87 7.15
N THR A 178 8.24 9.52 7.56
CA THR A 178 7.90 9.07 8.92
C THR A 178 7.11 7.76 8.95
N SER A 179 7.11 7.01 7.85
CA SER A 179 6.54 5.66 7.70
C SER A 179 7.63 4.58 7.73
#